data_AF-A0A972BTF1-F1
#
_entry.id   AF-A0A972BTF1-F1
#
_cell.length_a   1.000
_cell.length_b   1.000
_cell.length_c   1.000
_cell.angle_alpha   90.00
_cell.angle_beta   90.00
_cell.angle_gamma   90.00
#
_symmetry.space_group_name_H-M   'P 1'
#
loop_
_entity.id
_entity.type
_entity.pdbx_description
1 polymer ?
#
loop_
_entity_poly.entity_id
_entity_poly.type
_entity_poly.pdbx_seq_one_letter_code
_entity_poly.pdbx_strand_id
1 'polypeptide(L)'
;MKKAISIILIISLSVICTGIFFPKGYAAGNSIPALEYAVFTDGKIQLKPDAVIKGDARTNSGELVDVDQWSCKIEGKLFVGPGYKPDFDNKNVTGGVYQLESDMFYPMPDFISVSADFINAESLNVGPWPRQEYTMGNAEQDSYFKSLTVSSSGKLTIDTGRKGNVKKIYVETLNISEGQVILAGEGKLLIFAQKIHTIAGSCIVNTSTQKERLHLFVEGEDTINISGDARFYGSIYAPNASVALGGSAEVHGNILAGGHKYDMVGNCHVINGAVYAPRAAASLSGTVTIKGAAVFKELSASGGGTQIVFAPVDFNIPGGFLTEPPLVPETITIEVKEDAFICSAK
;
A
#
# COMPACT_ATOMS: atom_id res chain seq x y z
N MET A 1 54.91 10.37 62.02
CA MET A 1 55.25 11.29 60.90
C MET A 1 55.64 10.41 59.72
N LYS A 2 55.00 10.37 58.55
CA LYS A 2 54.00 11.19 57.86
C LYS A 2 53.08 10.25 57.08
N LYS A 3 51.78 10.56 57.03
CA LYS A 3 50.81 10.01 56.08
C LYS A 3 51.19 10.45 54.67
N ALA A 4 51.13 9.54 53.70
CA ALA A 4 51.01 9.89 52.28
C ALA A 4 49.76 9.21 51.74
N ILE A 5 48.73 10.02 51.53
CA ILE A 5 47.44 9.66 50.95
C ILE A 5 47.65 9.65 49.44
N SER A 6 47.47 8.49 48.80
CA SER A 6 47.46 8.39 47.33
C SER A 6 46.10 8.84 46.83
N ILE A 7 46.02 10.08 46.35
CA ILE A 7 44.85 10.63 45.66
C ILE A 7 44.89 10.12 44.23
N ILE A 8 43.98 9.19 43.89
CA ILE A 8 43.71 8.79 42.51
C ILE A 8 42.74 9.82 41.93
N LEU A 9 43.25 10.67 41.05
CA LEU A 9 42.48 11.65 40.28
C LEU A 9 41.84 10.92 39.09
N ILE A 10 40.56 10.56 39.20
CA ILE A 10 39.78 10.04 38.07
C ILE A 10 39.23 11.25 37.30
N ILE A 11 39.87 11.57 36.18
CA ILE A 11 39.35 12.55 35.21
C ILE A 11 38.26 11.83 34.40
N SER A 12 37.00 12.07 34.72
CA SER A 12 35.86 11.63 33.91
C SER A 12 35.77 12.49 32.66
N LEU A 13 36.24 11.98 31.53
CA LEU A 13 36.05 12.59 30.23
C LEU A 13 34.61 12.30 29.76
N SER A 14 33.71 13.26 29.96
CA SER A 14 32.35 13.22 29.43
C SER A 14 32.39 13.48 27.91
N VAL A 15 32.41 12.41 27.13
CA VAL A 15 32.11 12.47 25.69
C VAL A 15 30.60 12.69 25.55
N ILE A 16 30.22 13.91 25.16
CA ILE A 16 28.87 14.23 24.70
C ILE A 16 28.72 13.55 23.34
N CYS A 17 28.24 12.31 23.34
CA CYS A 17 27.84 11.61 22.14
C CYS A 17 26.46 12.15 21.76
N THR A 18 26.44 13.12 20.83
CA THR A 18 25.22 13.56 20.15
C THR A 18 24.61 12.35 19.46
N GLY A 19 23.40 11.97 19.89
CA GLY A 19 22.73 10.76 19.48
C GLY A 19 22.58 10.64 17.97
N ILE A 20 23.30 9.70 17.39
CA ILE A 20 22.93 9.08 16.12
C ILE A 20 21.90 8.02 16.48
N PHE A 21 20.66 8.29 16.09
CA PHE A 21 19.53 7.39 16.26
C PHE A 21 19.71 6.21 15.31
N PHE A 22 20.30 5.11 15.80
CA PHE A 22 20.27 3.84 15.09
C PHE A 22 18.92 3.17 15.38
N PRO A 23 18.08 2.84 14.39
CA PRO A 23 16.94 1.99 14.66
C PRO A 23 17.47 0.60 15.03
N LYS A 24 17.20 0.22 16.29
CA LYS A 24 17.28 -1.15 16.81
C LYS A 24 16.52 -2.09 15.87
N GLY A 25 17.02 -3.32 15.78
CA GLY A 25 16.39 -4.42 15.05
C GLY A 25 14.88 -4.45 15.28
N TYR A 26 14.15 -4.60 14.17
CA TYR A 26 12.70 -4.67 14.15
C TYR A 26 12.23 -5.84 15.03
N ALA A 27 11.61 -5.49 16.16
CA ALA A 27 10.63 -6.37 16.77
C ALA A 27 9.43 -6.44 15.82
N ALA A 28 8.90 -7.64 15.60
CA ALA A 28 7.72 -7.88 14.77
C ALA A 28 6.53 -7.08 15.33
N GLY A 29 6.28 -5.92 14.72
CA GLY A 29 5.10 -5.10 14.86
C GLY A 29 4.73 -4.61 13.48
N ASN A 30 3.48 -4.80 13.08
CA ASN A 30 2.94 -4.66 11.72
C ASN A 30 2.94 -3.22 11.15
N SER A 31 3.83 -2.34 11.59
CA SER A 31 3.94 -0.98 11.06
C SER A 31 4.78 -0.97 9.78
N ILE A 32 4.19 -0.48 8.70
CA ILE A 32 4.88 -0.23 7.44
C ILE A 32 5.97 0.82 7.68
N PRO A 33 7.23 0.59 7.27
CA PRO A 33 8.27 1.60 7.41
C PRO A 33 7.88 2.89 6.70
N ALA A 34 8.39 4.02 7.19
CA ALA A 34 8.13 5.31 6.57
C ALA A 34 8.54 5.31 5.09
N LEU A 35 7.73 5.95 4.25
CA LEU A 35 7.96 6.07 2.82
C LEU A 35 8.73 7.37 2.51
N GLU A 36 10.05 7.31 2.62
CA GLU A 36 10.95 8.47 2.53
C GLU A 36 11.58 8.64 1.14
N TYR A 37 11.44 7.65 0.27
CA TYR A 37 12.03 7.62 -1.07
C TYR A 37 10.94 7.78 -2.15
N ALA A 38 11.30 8.39 -3.28
CA ALA A 38 10.49 8.33 -4.49
C ALA A 38 10.23 6.88 -4.90
N VAL A 39 11.29 6.07 -4.84
CA VAL A 39 11.28 4.64 -5.18
C VAL A 39 12.15 3.87 -4.21
N PHE A 40 11.62 2.79 -3.67
CA PHE A 40 12.37 1.69 -3.09
C PHE A 40 12.16 0.41 -3.90
N THR A 41 13.24 -0.35 -4.15
CA THR A 41 13.15 -1.73 -4.64
C THR A 41 14.02 -2.69 -3.82
N ASP A 42 13.57 -3.93 -3.67
CA ASP A 42 14.43 -4.98 -3.09
C ASP A 42 15.48 -5.46 -4.11
N GLY A 43 15.04 -5.69 -5.35
CA GLY A 43 15.85 -6.03 -6.50
C GLY A 43 16.21 -4.82 -7.35
N LYS A 44 16.40 -5.06 -8.65
CA LYS A 44 16.87 -4.07 -9.62
C LYS A 44 15.91 -2.89 -9.84
N ILE A 45 16.50 -1.73 -10.15
CA ILE A 45 15.84 -0.60 -10.79
C ILE A 45 16.38 -0.53 -12.21
N GLN A 46 15.55 -0.59 -13.24
CA GLN A 46 15.93 -0.45 -14.65
C GLN A 46 15.21 0.76 -15.24
N LEU A 47 15.95 1.78 -15.69
CA LEU A 47 15.40 2.97 -16.33
C LEU A 47 15.82 3.03 -17.80
N LYS A 48 14.90 2.66 -18.69
CA LYS A 48 15.09 2.76 -20.15
C LYS A 48 14.85 4.22 -20.60
N PRO A 49 15.14 4.59 -21.86
CA PRO A 49 15.17 5.99 -22.29
C PRO A 49 13.97 6.81 -21.83
N ASP A 50 14.28 8.05 -21.43
CA ASP A 50 13.42 9.12 -20.96
C ASP A 50 12.68 8.92 -19.62
N ALA A 51 12.81 7.76 -18.96
CA ALA A 51 12.21 7.57 -17.65
C ALA A 51 12.95 8.38 -16.56
N VAL A 52 12.20 9.09 -15.70
CA VAL A 52 12.76 9.96 -14.65
C VAL A 52 12.22 9.62 -13.27
N ILE A 53 13.11 9.48 -12.29
CA ILE A 53 12.76 9.50 -10.87
C ILE A 53 13.12 10.89 -10.32
N LYS A 54 12.18 11.57 -9.66
CA LYS A 54 12.40 12.87 -9.00
C LYS A 54 12.26 12.71 -7.49
N GLY A 55 13.37 12.80 -6.78
CA GLY A 55 13.51 12.44 -5.38
C GLY A 55 14.47 11.28 -5.17
N ASP A 56 14.74 10.97 -3.91
CA ASP A 56 15.72 9.95 -3.56
C ASP A 56 15.20 8.54 -3.90
N ALA A 57 16.08 7.68 -4.37
CA ALA A 57 15.79 6.29 -4.72
C ALA A 57 16.66 5.35 -3.89
N ARG A 58 16.13 4.17 -3.55
CA ARG A 58 16.85 3.13 -2.82
C ARG A 58 16.65 1.76 -3.47
N THR A 59 17.71 0.96 -3.51
CA THR A 59 17.65 -0.45 -3.88
C THR A 59 18.54 -1.28 -2.95
N ASN A 60 18.10 -2.49 -2.56
CA ASN A 60 18.98 -3.44 -1.87
C ASN A 60 19.91 -4.17 -2.84
N SER A 61 19.58 -4.20 -4.14
CA SER A 61 20.45 -4.73 -5.19
C SER A 61 21.39 -3.64 -5.71
N GLY A 62 22.66 -3.96 -5.96
CA GLY A 62 23.56 -3.08 -6.71
C GLY A 62 23.77 -3.51 -8.14
N GLU A 63 22.88 -4.34 -8.69
CA GLU A 63 22.69 -4.43 -10.13
C GLU A 63 22.14 -3.08 -10.60
N LEU A 64 23.08 -2.19 -10.96
CA LEU A 64 22.76 -0.85 -11.41
C LEU A 64 21.93 -0.96 -12.69
N VAL A 65 20.74 -0.39 -12.57
CA VAL A 65 20.19 0.60 -13.48
C VAL A 65 20.94 0.68 -14.80
N ASP A 66 20.37 0.02 -15.81
CA ASP A 66 20.64 0.26 -17.22
C ASP A 66 20.15 1.68 -17.57
N VAL A 67 20.76 2.71 -16.96
CA VAL A 67 20.64 4.12 -17.36
C VAL A 67 21.54 4.38 -18.57
N ASP A 68 21.88 3.34 -19.31
CA ASP A 68 22.82 3.42 -20.39
C ASP A 68 22.04 3.86 -21.62
N GLN A 69 22.26 5.13 -21.96
CA GLN A 69 22.04 5.74 -23.27
C GLN A 69 20.72 6.51 -23.46
N TRP A 70 20.78 7.77 -22.99
CA TRP A 70 20.42 9.02 -23.72
C TRP A 70 19.40 9.98 -23.10
N SER A 71 18.78 9.66 -21.95
CA SER A 71 17.88 10.63 -21.28
C SER A 71 17.30 10.25 -19.92
N CYS A 72 17.42 9.00 -19.47
CA CYS A 72 16.89 8.58 -18.18
C CYS A 72 17.66 9.20 -17.01
N LYS A 73 16.98 9.48 -15.89
CA LYS A 73 17.57 10.27 -14.79
C LYS A 73 16.97 9.94 -13.43
N ILE A 74 17.81 10.00 -12.39
CA ILE A 74 17.41 10.09 -10.98
C ILE A 74 17.78 11.49 -10.49
N GLU A 75 16.78 12.34 -10.34
CA GLU A 75 16.89 13.69 -9.76
C GLU A 75 16.84 13.61 -8.23
N GLY A 76 17.86 13.02 -7.63
CA GLY A 76 17.96 12.74 -6.20
C GLY A 76 19.19 11.91 -5.89
N LYS A 77 19.30 11.45 -4.64
CA LYS A 77 20.32 10.50 -4.21
C LYS A 77 19.89 9.08 -4.56
N LEU A 78 20.85 8.24 -4.96
CA LEU A 78 20.65 6.80 -5.10
C LEU A 78 21.35 6.09 -3.95
N PHE A 79 20.60 5.34 -3.16
CA PHE A 79 21.13 4.49 -2.10
C PHE A 79 21.14 3.03 -2.54
N VAL A 80 22.28 2.35 -2.44
CA VAL A 80 22.49 0.97 -2.89
C VAL A 80 22.87 0.10 -1.71
N GLY A 81 22.30 -1.11 -1.64
CA GLY A 81 22.57 -2.08 -0.59
C GLY A 81 24.04 -2.50 -0.46
N PRO A 82 24.40 -3.18 0.66
CA PRO A 82 25.76 -3.64 0.93
C PRO A 82 26.27 -4.62 -0.12
N GLY A 83 27.60 -4.71 -0.27
CA GLY A 83 28.24 -5.68 -1.17
C GLY A 83 28.44 -5.24 -2.62
N TYR A 84 27.88 -4.08 -3.01
CA TYR A 84 28.04 -3.54 -4.37
C TYR A 84 28.88 -2.27 -4.36
N LYS A 85 29.88 -2.20 -5.24
CA LYS A 85 30.64 -0.97 -5.48
C LYS A 85 29.85 -0.13 -6.49
N PRO A 86 29.38 1.07 -6.13
CA PRO A 86 28.83 1.98 -7.13
C PRO A 86 29.87 2.18 -8.23
N ASP A 87 29.50 1.98 -9.49
CA ASP A 87 30.37 2.46 -10.57
C ASP A 87 30.27 3.99 -10.58
N PHE A 88 31.34 4.64 -10.15
CA PHE A 88 31.37 6.06 -9.80
C PHE A 88 31.56 6.94 -11.04
N ASP A 89 30.58 6.96 -11.95
CA ASP A 89 30.32 8.09 -12.86
C ASP A 89 28.93 7.99 -13.50
N ASN A 90 27.87 7.94 -12.68
CA ASN A 90 26.52 8.00 -13.23
C ASN A 90 26.05 9.45 -13.32
N LYS A 91 26.39 10.14 -14.42
CA LYS A 91 25.91 11.50 -14.76
C LYS A 91 24.39 11.65 -14.71
N ASN A 92 23.67 10.55 -14.72
CA ASN A 92 22.21 10.52 -14.66
C ASN A 92 21.66 10.48 -13.23
N VAL A 93 22.50 10.46 -12.18
CA VAL A 93 22.09 10.58 -10.77
C VAL A 93 22.61 11.90 -10.20
N THR A 94 21.74 12.87 -9.95
CA THR A 94 22.19 14.24 -9.59
C THR A 94 22.65 14.39 -8.14
N GLY A 95 22.13 13.58 -7.22
CA GLY A 95 22.44 13.65 -5.78
C GLY A 95 23.63 12.79 -5.35
N GLY A 96 24.22 12.03 -6.29
CA GLY A 96 25.26 11.05 -6.02
C GLY A 96 24.71 9.66 -5.66
N VAL A 97 25.60 8.67 -5.71
CA VAL A 97 25.32 7.27 -5.37
C VAL A 97 26.02 6.93 -4.05
N TYR A 98 25.28 6.37 -3.10
CA TYR A 98 25.74 6.04 -1.76
C TYR A 98 25.53 4.57 -1.49
N GLN A 99 26.56 3.90 -0.99
CA GLN A 99 26.45 2.54 -0.50
C GLN A 99 25.93 2.55 0.95
N LEU A 100 25.05 1.61 1.27
CA LEU A 100 24.47 1.41 2.58
C LEU A 100 25.16 0.25 3.31
N GLU A 101 25.14 0.30 4.64
CA GLU A 101 25.72 -0.75 5.50
C GLU A 101 24.79 -1.96 5.65
N SER A 102 23.48 -1.80 5.39
CA SER A 102 22.47 -2.83 5.55
C SER A 102 21.29 -2.64 4.59
N ASP A 103 20.63 -3.76 4.28
CA ASP A 103 19.39 -3.79 3.52
C ASP A 103 18.23 -3.13 4.30
N MET A 104 17.24 -2.62 3.58
CA MET A 104 15.97 -2.17 4.15
C MET A 104 14.85 -3.10 3.71
N PHE A 105 13.89 -3.33 4.60
CA PHE A 105 12.83 -4.29 4.33
C PHE A 105 11.46 -3.62 4.45
N TYR A 106 10.64 -3.78 3.41
CA TYR A 106 9.25 -3.36 3.37
C TYR A 106 8.36 -4.61 3.34
N PRO A 107 7.92 -5.13 4.50
CA PRO A 107 7.10 -6.34 4.55
C PRO A 107 5.72 -6.11 3.93
N MET A 108 5.15 -7.13 3.30
CA MET A 108 3.71 -7.11 3.05
C MET A 108 2.97 -7.01 4.38
N PRO A 109 2.06 -6.05 4.57
CA PRO A 109 1.28 -5.95 5.81
C PRO A 109 0.35 -7.16 5.91
N ASP A 110 0.14 -7.64 7.13
CA ASP A 110 -0.88 -8.64 7.38
C ASP A 110 -2.25 -8.08 6.98
N PHE A 111 -3.05 -8.91 6.32
CA PHE A 111 -4.38 -8.55 5.89
C PHE A 111 -5.36 -9.61 6.37
N ILE A 112 -6.31 -9.22 7.21
CA ILE A 112 -7.36 -10.11 7.67
C ILE A 112 -8.37 -10.26 6.53
N SER A 113 -8.56 -11.49 6.05
CA SER A 113 -9.69 -11.81 5.17
C SER A 113 -10.99 -11.55 5.90
N VAL A 114 -11.90 -10.84 5.24
CA VAL A 114 -13.22 -10.54 5.75
C VAL A 114 -14.16 -11.57 5.18
N SER A 115 -14.27 -12.71 5.88
CA SER A 115 -15.25 -13.74 5.54
C SER A 115 -16.66 -13.16 5.64
N ALA A 116 -17.28 -12.87 4.50
CA ALA A 116 -18.67 -12.49 4.39
C ALA A 116 -19.47 -13.67 3.83
N ASP A 117 -20.61 -13.95 4.45
CA ASP A 117 -21.57 -14.89 3.91
C ASP A 117 -22.50 -14.16 2.93
N PHE A 118 -22.46 -14.56 1.66
CA PHE A 118 -23.31 -14.01 0.60
C PHE A 118 -24.59 -14.83 0.40
N ILE A 119 -24.93 -15.74 1.33
CA ILE A 119 -26.19 -16.46 1.32
C ILE A 119 -27.36 -15.46 1.28
N ASN A 120 -28.17 -15.56 0.22
CA ASN A 120 -29.31 -14.69 -0.11
C ASN A 120 -28.95 -13.23 -0.49
N ALA A 121 -27.69 -12.90 -0.72
CA ALA A 121 -27.32 -11.57 -1.22
C ALA A 121 -27.77 -11.39 -2.68
N GLU A 122 -28.40 -10.25 -2.97
CA GLU A 122 -28.86 -9.92 -4.32
C GLU A 122 -27.75 -9.28 -5.18
N SER A 123 -27.98 -9.22 -6.48
CA SER A 123 -27.16 -8.46 -7.42
C SER A 123 -27.71 -7.05 -7.61
N LEU A 124 -26.88 -6.03 -7.39
CA LEU A 124 -27.18 -4.64 -7.72
C LEU A 124 -26.55 -4.28 -9.06
N ASN A 125 -27.40 -4.00 -10.06
CA ASN A 125 -26.97 -3.45 -11.34
C ASN A 125 -27.51 -2.02 -11.48
N VAL A 126 -26.61 -1.07 -11.72
CA VAL A 126 -26.93 0.34 -11.97
C VAL A 126 -26.39 0.69 -13.36
N GLY A 127 -27.31 0.77 -14.32
CA GLY A 127 -27.02 0.84 -15.74
C GLY A 127 -26.79 -0.56 -16.37
N PRO A 128 -27.08 -0.71 -17.67
CA PRO A 128 -27.88 0.19 -18.51
C PRO A 128 -29.36 0.24 -18.07
N TRP A 129 -30.24 0.83 -18.88
CA TRP A 129 -31.70 0.90 -18.65
C TRP A 129 -32.29 -0.46 -18.21
N PRO A 130 -33.26 -0.51 -17.26
CA PRO A 130 -34.07 0.60 -16.74
C PRO A 130 -33.51 1.33 -15.52
N ARG A 131 -32.56 0.77 -14.78
CA ARG A 131 -32.08 1.36 -13.52
C ARG A 131 -30.81 2.17 -13.75
N GLN A 132 -30.95 3.37 -14.30
CA GLN A 132 -29.80 4.24 -14.61
C GLN A 132 -29.32 5.08 -13.42
N GLU A 133 -30.18 5.30 -12.42
CA GLU A 133 -29.79 5.94 -11.16
C GLU A 133 -30.26 5.09 -9.98
N TYR A 134 -29.42 4.99 -8.95
CA TYR A 134 -29.77 4.35 -7.70
C TYR A 134 -29.10 5.07 -6.53
N THR A 135 -29.89 5.37 -5.50
CA THR A 135 -29.36 5.91 -4.24
C THR A 135 -29.49 4.86 -3.15
N MET A 136 -28.35 4.39 -2.66
CA MET A 136 -28.26 3.56 -1.48
C MET A 136 -28.24 4.47 -0.24
N GLY A 137 -29.32 4.46 0.53
CA GLY A 137 -29.44 5.27 1.74
C GLY A 137 -28.43 4.86 2.83
N ASN A 138 -28.28 5.74 3.83
CA ASN A 138 -27.51 5.45 5.04
C ASN A 138 -28.30 4.56 6.01
N ALA A 139 -28.52 3.29 5.64
CA ALA A 139 -28.98 2.28 6.58
C ALA A 139 -27.89 2.01 7.63
N GLU A 140 -28.29 1.77 8.89
CA GLU A 140 -27.37 1.49 10.00
C GLU A 140 -26.63 0.14 9.87
N GLN A 141 -27.06 -0.72 8.95
CA GLN A 141 -26.48 -2.05 8.73
C GLN A 141 -25.56 -2.08 7.50
N ASP A 142 -24.55 -2.94 7.59
CA ASP A 142 -23.66 -3.30 6.48
C ASP A 142 -24.48 -3.86 5.30
N SER A 143 -24.07 -3.55 4.08
CA SER A 143 -24.76 -4.00 2.86
C SER A 143 -24.01 -5.17 2.21
N TYR A 144 -24.73 -6.19 1.74
CA TYR A 144 -24.16 -7.40 1.14
C TYR A 144 -24.72 -7.61 -0.27
N PHE A 145 -23.84 -7.86 -1.24
CA PHE A 145 -24.22 -8.10 -2.63
C PHE A 145 -23.48 -9.29 -3.21
N LYS A 146 -24.18 -10.11 -4.00
CA LYS A 146 -23.53 -11.11 -4.84
C LYS A 146 -22.74 -10.45 -5.97
N SER A 147 -23.31 -9.42 -6.58
CA SER A 147 -22.57 -8.58 -7.52
C SER A 147 -23.00 -7.13 -7.41
N LEU A 148 -22.04 -6.21 -7.52
CA LEU A 148 -22.31 -4.78 -7.64
C LEU A 148 -21.72 -4.31 -8.97
N THR A 149 -22.60 -3.99 -9.91
CA THR A 149 -22.24 -3.49 -11.23
C THR A 149 -22.74 -2.06 -11.40
N VAL A 150 -21.84 -1.16 -11.79
CA VAL A 150 -22.21 0.18 -12.25
C VAL A 150 -21.67 0.37 -13.66
N SER A 151 -22.56 0.48 -14.65
CA SER A 151 -22.16 0.49 -16.05
C SER A 151 -22.97 1.43 -16.93
N SER A 152 -22.52 1.65 -18.17
CA SER A 152 -23.30 2.34 -19.22
C SER A 152 -23.91 3.67 -18.76
N SER A 153 -23.09 4.56 -18.19
CA SER A 153 -23.47 5.85 -17.60
C SER A 153 -24.39 5.78 -16.37
N GLY A 154 -24.56 4.60 -15.78
CA GLY A 154 -25.30 4.40 -14.55
C GLY A 154 -24.68 5.17 -13.38
N LYS A 155 -25.51 5.72 -12.50
CA LYS A 155 -25.09 6.55 -11.36
C LYS A 155 -25.54 5.93 -10.05
N LEU A 156 -24.59 5.41 -9.29
CA LEU A 156 -24.77 4.89 -7.94
C LEU A 156 -24.36 5.96 -6.91
N THR A 157 -25.33 6.46 -6.15
CA THR A 157 -25.06 7.33 -4.99
C THR A 157 -25.11 6.51 -3.72
N ILE A 158 -24.10 6.61 -2.87
CA ILE A 158 -24.01 5.90 -1.59
C ILE A 158 -24.00 6.95 -0.48
N ASP A 159 -25.07 7.04 0.29
CA ASP A 159 -25.13 7.90 1.47
C ASP A 159 -24.35 7.26 2.63
N THR A 160 -23.25 7.92 3.01
CA THR A 160 -22.34 7.52 4.09
C THR A 160 -22.71 8.14 5.45
N GLY A 161 -23.77 8.96 5.50
CA GLY A 161 -24.22 9.61 6.72
C GLY A 161 -23.31 10.77 7.16
N ARG A 162 -23.20 10.98 8.47
CA ARG A 162 -22.48 12.12 9.07
C ARG A 162 -20.98 11.83 9.25
N LYS A 163 -20.19 12.88 9.50
CA LYS A 163 -18.77 12.74 9.83
C LYS A 163 -18.57 11.77 11.00
N GLY A 164 -17.64 10.83 10.84
CA GLY A 164 -17.37 9.77 11.81
C GLY A 164 -18.11 8.46 11.53
N ASN A 165 -19.16 8.47 10.71
CA ASN A 165 -19.81 7.24 10.26
C ASN A 165 -18.89 6.46 9.31
N VAL A 166 -18.97 5.13 9.40
CA VAL A 166 -18.28 4.21 8.48
C VAL A 166 -19.34 3.27 7.90
N LYS A 167 -19.66 3.43 6.62
CA LYS A 167 -20.53 2.51 5.89
C LYS A 167 -19.69 1.42 5.27
N LYS A 168 -20.11 0.16 5.41
CA LYS A 168 -19.43 -0.99 4.79
C LYS A 168 -20.33 -1.64 3.74
N ILE A 169 -19.70 -2.04 2.64
CA ILE A 169 -20.33 -2.83 1.59
C ILE A 169 -19.47 -4.07 1.37
N TYR A 170 -20.08 -5.23 1.50
CA TYR A 170 -19.51 -6.52 1.16
C TYR A 170 -20.03 -6.94 -0.20
N VAL A 171 -19.14 -7.35 -1.09
CA VAL A 171 -19.50 -7.77 -2.44
C VAL A 171 -18.66 -8.95 -2.91
N GLU A 172 -19.30 -9.98 -3.47
CA GLU A 172 -18.55 -11.11 -4.05
C GLU A 172 -17.85 -10.66 -5.34
N THR A 173 -18.56 -10.04 -6.29
CA THR A 173 -17.96 -9.49 -7.52
C THR A 173 -18.29 -8.00 -7.72
N LEU A 174 -17.26 -7.16 -7.79
CA LEU A 174 -17.36 -5.74 -8.11
C LEU A 174 -17.01 -5.47 -9.58
N ASN A 175 -17.86 -4.72 -10.28
CA ASN A 175 -17.62 -4.26 -11.64
C ASN A 175 -18.05 -2.79 -11.80
N ILE A 176 -17.15 -1.93 -12.29
CA ILE A 176 -17.48 -0.54 -12.60
C ILE A 176 -16.96 -0.24 -14.01
N SER A 177 -17.84 -0.18 -15.00
CA SER A 177 -17.47 -0.05 -16.41
C SER A 177 -18.31 1.03 -17.10
N GLU A 178 -17.75 2.23 -17.27
CA GLU A 178 -18.46 3.42 -17.80
C GLU A 178 -19.55 3.99 -16.87
N GLY A 179 -19.51 3.68 -15.58
CA GLY A 179 -20.47 4.19 -14.57
C GLY A 179 -19.93 5.31 -13.67
N GLN A 180 -20.78 5.83 -12.79
CA GLN A 180 -20.42 6.79 -11.75
C GLN A 180 -20.81 6.28 -10.37
N VAL A 181 -19.86 6.32 -9.42
CA VAL A 181 -20.11 6.06 -7.99
C VAL A 181 -19.86 7.34 -7.22
N ILE A 182 -20.82 7.80 -6.43
CA ILE A 182 -20.75 9.07 -5.70
C ILE A 182 -21.01 8.83 -4.22
N LEU A 183 -20.17 9.41 -3.36
CA LEU A 183 -20.37 9.38 -1.92
C LEU A 183 -21.18 10.61 -1.50
N ALA A 184 -22.40 10.38 -1.00
CA ALA A 184 -23.18 11.40 -0.32
C ALA A 184 -22.89 11.39 1.20
N GLY A 185 -23.10 12.52 1.87
CA GLY A 185 -22.77 12.69 3.29
C GLY A 185 -21.28 12.98 3.53
N GLU A 186 -20.84 12.79 4.77
CA GLU A 186 -19.49 13.09 5.28
C GLU A 186 -18.76 11.87 5.87
N GLY A 187 -19.42 10.71 5.94
CA GLY A 187 -18.85 9.47 6.45
C GLY A 187 -17.84 8.81 5.50
N LYS A 188 -17.17 7.76 5.97
CA LYS A 188 -16.28 6.90 5.17
C LYS A 188 -17.06 5.74 4.55
N LEU A 189 -16.59 5.25 3.42
CA LEU A 189 -17.07 4.06 2.74
C LEU A 189 -15.93 3.04 2.65
N LEU A 190 -16.16 1.86 3.20
CA LEU A 190 -15.30 0.69 3.03
C LEU A 190 -16.03 -0.31 2.13
N ILE A 191 -15.41 -0.68 1.01
CA ILE A 191 -15.92 -1.73 0.13
C ILE A 191 -15.00 -2.94 0.27
N PHE A 192 -15.55 -4.09 0.65
CA PHE A 192 -14.86 -5.37 0.73
C PHE A 192 -15.31 -6.23 -0.43
N ALA A 193 -14.46 -6.36 -1.44
CA ALA A 193 -14.72 -7.16 -2.63
C ALA A 193 -13.95 -8.48 -2.57
N GLN A 194 -14.60 -9.62 -2.79
CA GLN A 194 -13.85 -10.86 -2.99
C GLN A 194 -13.15 -10.85 -4.34
N LYS A 195 -13.81 -10.34 -5.39
CA LYS A 195 -13.28 -10.26 -6.74
C LYS A 195 -13.58 -8.90 -7.35
N ILE A 196 -12.63 -8.38 -8.12
CA ILE A 196 -12.83 -7.25 -9.02
C ILE A 196 -12.80 -7.79 -10.45
N HIS A 197 -13.85 -7.52 -11.21
CA HIS A 197 -13.85 -7.80 -12.64
C HIS A 197 -13.08 -6.72 -13.41
N THR A 198 -13.51 -5.47 -13.30
CA THR A 198 -12.82 -4.33 -13.91
C THR A 198 -13.27 -2.99 -13.31
N ILE A 199 -12.41 -1.97 -13.43
CA ILE A 199 -12.74 -0.54 -13.28
C ILE A 199 -12.32 0.15 -14.58
N ALA A 200 -13.24 0.31 -15.54
CA ALA A 200 -12.87 0.65 -16.90
C ALA A 200 -13.82 1.63 -17.61
N GLY A 201 -13.43 2.01 -18.82
CA GLY A 201 -14.13 3.00 -19.64
C GLY A 201 -13.96 4.40 -19.05
N SER A 202 -14.93 5.29 -19.28
CA SER A 202 -14.89 6.66 -18.73
C SER A 202 -15.54 6.75 -17.33
N CYS A 203 -15.38 5.71 -16.50
CA CYS A 203 -16.03 5.68 -15.19
C CYS A 203 -15.42 6.67 -14.20
N ILE A 204 -16.24 7.17 -13.28
CA ILE A 204 -15.80 8.05 -12.18
C ILE A 204 -16.22 7.43 -10.86
N VAL A 205 -15.25 7.03 -10.04
CA VAL A 205 -15.49 6.46 -8.71
C VAL A 205 -15.07 7.49 -7.67
N ASN A 206 -16.06 8.03 -6.96
CA ASN A 206 -15.94 9.11 -5.99
C ASN A 206 -15.45 10.44 -6.61
N THR A 207 -15.12 11.43 -5.77
CA THR A 207 -14.68 12.76 -6.19
C THR A 207 -13.34 13.12 -5.57
N SER A 208 -12.59 14.01 -6.23
CA SER A 208 -11.22 14.41 -5.84
C SER A 208 -11.11 15.02 -4.44
N THR A 209 -12.16 15.69 -3.98
CA THR A 209 -12.23 16.31 -2.65
C THR A 209 -12.54 15.31 -1.54
N GLN A 210 -12.90 14.07 -1.89
CA GLN A 210 -13.37 13.04 -0.97
C GLN A 210 -12.54 11.75 -1.03
N LYS A 211 -11.36 11.77 -1.66
CA LYS A 211 -10.51 10.58 -1.85
C LYS A 211 -10.18 9.85 -0.56
N GLU A 212 -9.95 10.55 0.56
CA GLU A 212 -9.62 9.96 1.87
C GLU A 212 -10.78 9.20 2.53
N ARG A 213 -11.97 9.20 1.92
CA ARG A 213 -13.19 8.59 2.47
C ARG A 213 -13.50 7.25 1.85
N LEU A 214 -12.93 6.93 0.69
CA LEU A 214 -13.20 5.67 -0.01
C LEU A 214 -11.99 4.74 0.14
N HIS A 215 -12.26 3.55 0.67
CA HIS A 215 -11.28 2.47 0.74
C HIS A 215 -11.87 1.21 0.13
N LEU A 216 -11.19 0.65 -0.85
CA LEU A 216 -11.53 -0.60 -1.52
C LEU A 216 -10.56 -1.69 -1.07
N PHE A 217 -11.09 -2.74 -0.47
CA PHE A 217 -10.38 -3.93 -0.04
C PHE A 217 -10.72 -5.08 -0.98
N VAL A 218 -9.71 -5.78 -1.48
CA VAL A 218 -9.86 -6.85 -2.48
C VAL A 218 -9.14 -8.10 -2.00
N GLU A 219 -9.89 -9.16 -1.72
CA GLU A 219 -9.31 -10.39 -1.15
C GLU A 219 -8.72 -11.33 -2.21
N GLY A 220 -9.35 -11.37 -3.38
CA GLY A 220 -8.98 -12.26 -4.47
C GLY A 220 -7.59 -11.98 -5.04
N GLU A 221 -7.08 -12.97 -5.77
CA GLU A 221 -5.76 -12.92 -6.42
C GLU A 221 -5.83 -12.40 -7.87
N ASP A 222 -7.05 -12.26 -8.40
CA ASP A 222 -7.32 -11.75 -9.74
C ASP A 222 -6.69 -10.37 -9.93
N THR A 223 -6.07 -10.14 -11.09
CA THR A 223 -5.47 -8.84 -11.42
C THR A 223 -6.53 -7.74 -11.37
N ILE A 224 -6.27 -6.69 -10.59
CA ILE A 224 -7.07 -5.48 -10.59
C ILE A 224 -6.76 -4.70 -11.85
N ASN A 225 -7.71 -4.70 -12.78
CA ASN A 225 -7.60 -3.97 -14.05
C ASN A 225 -8.32 -2.62 -13.94
N ILE A 226 -7.56 -1.54 -14.05
CA ILE A 226 -8.08 -0.18 -14.13
C ILE A 226 -7.66 0.42 -15.48
N SER A 227 -8.61 0.79 -16.35
CA SER A 227 -8.29 1.11 -17.75
C SER A 227 -9.26 2.11 -18.39
N GLY A 228 -9.01 2.47 -19.66
CA GLY A 228 -9.78 3.50 -20.34
C GLY A 228 -9.45 4.89 -19.78
N ASP A 229 -10.46 5.73 -19.58
CA ASP A 229 -10.31 7.05 -18.96
C ASP A 229 -10.86 7.05 -17.52
N ALA A 230 -10.78 5.90 -16.84
CA ALA A 230 -11.32 5.68 -15.52
C ALA A 230 -10.64 6.58 -14.48
N ARG A 231 -11.42 7.20 -13.59
CA ARG A 231 -10.91 8.01 -12.48
C ARG A 231 -11.38 7.44 -11.16
N PHE A 232 -10.45 6.99 -10.33
CA PHE A 232 -10.72 6.43 -9.03
C PHE A 232 -10.17 7.33 -7.93
N TYR A 233 -11.05 7.88 -7.09
CA TYR A 233 -10.69 8.74 -5.97
C TYR A 233 -10.87 8.01 -4.64
N GLY A 234 -9.81 7.31 -4.22
CA GLY A 234 -9.83 6.42 -3.07
C GLY A 234 -8.54 5.62 -2.95
N SER A 235 -8.43 4.85 -1.88
CA SER A 235 -7.32 3.90 -1.72
C SER A 235 -7.77 2.46 -2.02
N ILE A 236 -6.88 1.67 -2.62
CA ILE A 236 -7.11 0.27 -2.98
C ILE A 236 -6.12 -0.59 -2.19
N TYR A 237 -6.61 -1.63 -1.52
CA TYR A 237 -5.80 -2.57 -0.75
C TYR A 237 -6.12 -3.98 -1.19
N ALA A 238 -5.15 -4.64 -1.82
CA ALA A 238 -5.31 -5.93 -2.44
C ALA A 238 -4.09 -6.82 -2.15
N PRO A 239 -4.00 -7.41 -0.95
CA PRO A 239 -2.81 -8.09 -0.42
C PRO A 239 -2.39 -9.36 -1.18
N ASN A 240 -3.20 -9.83 -2.13
CA ASN A 240 -2.90 -10.98 -2.98
C ASN A 240 -2.96 -10.69 -4.49
N ALA A 241 -3.53 -9.54 -4.89
CA ALA A 241 -3.78 -9.25 -6.30
C ALA A 241 -2.59 -8.58 -6.98
N SER A 242 -2.40 -8.89 -8.26
CA SER A 242 -1.59 -8.05 -9.16
C SER A 242 -2.39 -6.82 -9.60
N VAL A 243 -1.71 -5.79 -10.11
CA VAL A 243 -2.36 -4.58 -10.61
C VAL A 243 -1.95 -4.32 -12.05
N ALA A 244 -2.92 -3.92 -12.88
CA ALA A 244 -2.69 -3.41 -14.22
C ALA A 244 -3.49 -2.11 -14.42
N LEU A 245 -2.77 -0.99 -14.57
CA LEU A 245 -3.31 0.32 -14.90
C LEU A 245 -3.01 0.64 -16.37
N GLY A 246 -4.05 0.95 -17.14
CA GLY A 246 -3.96 1.13 -18.59
C GLY A 246 -4.67 2.37 -19.12
N GLY A 247 -4.45 2.71 -20.38
CA GLY A 247 -5.15 3.82 -21.04
C GLY A 247 -4.76 5.18 -20.45
N SER A 248 -5.75 6.02 -20.16
CA SER A 248 -5.61 7.31 -19.47
C SER A 248 -6.10 7.28 -18.02
N ALA A 249 -6.13 6.10 -17.40
CA ALA A 249 -6.72 5.93 -16.09
C ALA A 249 -5.95 6.69 -14.99
N GLU A 250 -6.68 7.20 -14.00
CA GLU A 250 -6.13 7.92 -12.85
C GLU A 250 -6.60 7.30 -11.53
N VAL A 251 -5.65 7.05 -10.62
CA VAL A 251 -5.93 6.71 -9.22
C VAL A 251 -5.42 7.82 -8.32
N HIS A 252 -6.31 8.39 -7.51
CA HIS A 252 -6.01 9.43 -6.55
C HIS A 252 -6.15 8.86 -5.14
N GLY A 253 -5.04 8.34 -4.61
CA GLY A 253 -4.97 7.66 -3.31
C GLY A 253 -3.96 6.53 -3.33
N ASN A 254 -3.91 5.79 -2.22
CA ASN A 254 -2.91 4.74 -2.01
C ASN A 254 -3.30 3.44 -2.73
N ILE A 255 -2.32 2.71 -3.25
CA ILE A 255 -2.50 1.35 -3.77
C ILE A 255 -1.57 0.42 -3.00
N LEU A 256 -2.13 -0.60 -2.35
CA LEU A 256 -1.40 -1.75 -1.83
C LEU A 256 -1.70 -2.95 -2.69
N ALA A 257 -0.68 -3.60 -3.23
CA ALA A 257 -0.83 -4.77 -4.09
C ALA A 257 0.11 -5.90 -3.68
N GLY A 258 -0.49 -7.06 -3.49
CA GLY A 258 0.11 -8.31 -3.02
C GLY A 258 0.83 -9.15 -4.03
N GLY A 259 0.33 -9.09 -5.26
CA GLY A 259 0.69 -9.97 -6.34
C GLY A 259 2.10 -9.74 -6.83
N HIS A 260 2.50 -10.58 -7.79
CA HIS A 260 3.86 -10.58 -8.31
C HIS A 260 4.07 -9.63 -9.50
N LYS A 261 3.02 -8.93 -9.94
CA LYS A 261 3.06 -8.04 -11.10
C LYS A 261 2.37 -6.71 -10.82
N TYR A 262 3.00 -5.62 -11.27
CA TYR A 262 2.43 -4.27 -11.23
C TYR A 262 2.70 -3.55 -12.55
N ASP A 263 1.70 -3.44 -13.42
CA ASP A 263 1.86 -2.80 -14.73
C ASP A 263 1.18 -1.43 -14.76
N MET A 264 1.86 -0.44 -15.34
CA MET A 264 1.27 0.81 -15.77
C MET A 264 1.66 1.05 -17.22
N VAL A 265 0.68 1.10 -18.12
CA VAL A 265 0.89 1.21 -19.57
C VAL A 265 -0.01 2.29 -20.17
N GLY A 266 0.54 3.14 -21.04
CA GLY A 266 -0.22 4.19 -21.73
C GLY A 266 0.02 5.57 -21.12
N ASN A 267 -1.04 6.33 -20.82
CA ASN A 267 -0.99 7.67 -20.25
C ASN A 267 -1.70 7.71 -18.87
N CYS A 268 -1.32 6.81 -17.97
CA CYS A 268 -2.01 6.61 -16.70
C CYS A 268 -1.24 7.14 -15.50
N HIS A 269 -1.96 7.47 -14.42
CA HIS A 269 -1.39 8.20 -13.29
C HIS A 269 -1.86 7.67 -11.92
N VAL A 270 -0.94 7.60 -10.97
CA VAL A 270 -1.23 7.51 -9.53
C VAL A 270 -0.82 8.84 -8.90
N ILE A 271 -1.76 9.54 -8.28
CA ILE A 271 -1.56 10.92 -7.83
C ILE A 271 -1.92 11.04 -6.34
N ASN A 272 -1.07 11.72 -5.58
CA ASN A 272 -1.26 11.98 -4.15
C ASN A 272 -1.47 10.67 -3.36
N GLY A 273 -0.64 9.67 -3.64
CA GLY A 273 -0.76 8.37 -3.01
C GLY A 273 0.48 7.52 -3.18
N ALA A 274 0.66 6.56 -2.28
CA ALA A 274 1.74 5.60 -2.38
C ALA A 274 1.35 4.39 -3.22
N VAL A 275 2.33 3.82 -3.90
CA VAL A 275 2.24 2.49 -4.50
C VAL A 275 3.07 1.53 -3.67
N TYR A 276 2.41 0.62 -2.97
CA TYR A 276 3.04 -0.35 -2.08
C TYR A 276 2.85 -1.77 -2.60
N ALA A 277 3.84 -2.28 -3.32
CA ALA A 277 3.81 -3.61 -3.92
C ALA A 277 5.16 -4.34 -3.77
N PRO A 278 5.61 -4.62 -2.53
CA PRO A 278 6.98 -5.08 -2.25
C PRO A 278 7.32 -6.46 -2.84
N ARG A 279 6.32 -7.21 -3.33
CA ARG A 279 6.49 -8.53 -3.98
C ARG A 279 6.42 -8.46 -5.50
N ALA A 280 6.07 -7.32 -6.07
CA ALA A 280 5.77 -7.17 -7.49
C ALA A 280 6.98 -6.74 -8.32
N ALA A 281 7.15 -7.38 -9.46
CA ALA A 281 7.95 -6.82 -10.55
C ALA A 281 7.10 -5.76 -11.27
N ALA A 282 7.53 -4.50 -11.21
CA ALA A 282 6.81 -3.37 -11.77
C ALA A 282 7.31 -3.02 -13.18
N SER A 283 6.38 -2.82 -14.11
CA SER A 283 6.65 -2.39 -15.48
C SER A 283 5.87 -1.11 -15.80
N LEU A 284 6.59 0.00 -15.96
CA LEU A 284 6.03 1.31 -16.31
C LEU A 284 6.42 1.64 -17.75
N SER A 285 5.44 1.91 -18.62
CA SER A 285 5.70 2.22 -20.03
C SER A 285 4.73 3.23 -20.63
N GLY A 286 5.27 4.17 -21.40
CA GLY A 286 4.51 5.26 -22.05
C GLY A 286 4.71 6.59 -21.33
N THR A 287 3.60 7.23 -20.95
CA THR A 287 3.51 8.49 -20.20
C THR A 287 2.88 8.22 -18.83
N VAL A 288 3.60 7.51 -17.98
CA VAL A 288 3.12 7.10 -16.67
C VAL A 288 3.57 8.08 -15.60
N THR A 289 2.69 8.49 -14.68
CA THR A 289 3.12 9.30 -13.52
C THR A 289 2.75 8.64 -12.21
N ILE A 290 3.71 8.50 -11.28
CA ILE A 290 3.43 8.26 -9.87
C ILE A 290 3.84 9.53 -9.10
N LYS A 291 2.90 10.22 -8.44
CA LYS A 291 3.18 11.34 -7.53
C LYS A 291 2.95 10.89 -6.08
N GLY A 292 4.03 10.56 -5.40
CA GLY A 292 4.02 9.94 -4.08
C GLY A 292 5.29 9.13 -3.84
N ALA A 293 5.18 8.02 -3.12
CA ALA A 293 6.27 7.08 -2.91
C ALA A 293 5.91 5.72 -3.52
N ALA A 294 6.91 4.98 -4.01
CA ALA A 294 6.71 3.67 -4.60
C ALA A 294 7.63 2.62 -3.97
N VAL A 295 7.09 1.44 -3.68
CA VAL A 295 7.80 0.28 -3.13
C VAL A 295 7.51 -0.92 -4.03
N PHE A 296 8.54 -1.50 -4.64
CA PHE A 296 8.42 -2.66 -5.50
C PHE A 296 9.44 -3.75 -5.14
N LYS A 297 9.27 -4.96 -5.69
CA LYS A 297 10.36 -5.93 -5.72
C LYS A 297 11.40 -5.52 -6.76
N GLU A 298 10.96 -5.24 -7.98
CA GLU A 298 11.82 -4.78 -9.08
C GLU A 298 11.09 -3.70 -9.86
N LEU A 299 11.83 -2.81 -10.53
CA LEU A 299 11.26 -1.76 -11.38
C LEU A 299 11.89 -1.79 -12.77
N SER A 300 11.07 -1.76 -13.81
CA SER A 300 11.46 -1.43 -15.18
C SER A 300 10.59 -0.28 -15.69
N ALA A 301 11.17 0.90 -15.86
CA ALA A 301 10.46 2.09 -16.35
C ALA A 301 10.99 2.55 -17.72
N SER A 302 10.10 3.00 -18.60
CA SER A 302 10.45 3.40 -19.97
C SER A 302 9.47 4.43 -20.56
N GLY A 303 9.97 5.31 -21.43
CA GLY A 303 9.14 6.20 -22.25
C GLY A 303 9.16 7.67 -21.81
N GLY A 304 9.06 8.56 -22.81
CA GLY A 304 9.20 10.03 -22.75
C GLY A 304 8.55 10.74 -21.57
N GLY A 305 7.40 10.23 -21.12
CA GLY A 305 6.59 10.86 -20.08
C GLY A 305 6.57 10.09 -18.77
N THR A 306 7.35 9.02 -18.62
CA THR A 306 7.33 8.19 -17.42
C THR A 306 8.11 8.83 -16.29
N GLN A 307 7.41 9.20 -15.22
CA GLN A 307 7.98 9.91 -14.06
C GLN A 307 7.47 9.34 -12.74
N ILE A 308 8.39 9.15 -11.79
CA ILE A 308 8.05 8.92 -10.38
C ILE A 308 8.52 10.13 -9.61
N VAL A 309 7.59 10.90 -9.05
CA VAL A 309 7.85 12.17 -8.36
C VAL A 309 7.53 12.00 -6.89
N PHE A 310 8.55 12.12 -6.05
CA PHE A 310 8.39 12.06 -4.62
C PHE A 310 7.42 13.13 -4.14
N ALA A 311 6.44 12.71 -3.35
CA ALA A 311 5.62 13.57 -2.53
C ALA A 311 5.38 12.84 -1.21
N PRO A 312 5.38 13.55 -0.06
CA PRO A 312 4.98 12.96 1.21
C PRO A 312 3.57 12.37 1.09
N VAL A 313 3.42 11.13 1.53
CA VAL A 313 2.17 10.36 1.46
C VAL A 313 1.78 9.88 2.85
N ASP A 314 0.52 10.02 3.20
CA ASP A 314 -0.06 9.37 4.37
C ASP A 314 -0.50 7.96 3.95
N PHE A 315 0.38 6.98 4.16
CA PHE A 315 0.07 5.58 3.89
C PHE A 315 -0.41 4.90 5.17
N ASN A 316 -1.70 5.08 5.46
CA ASN A 316 -2.37 4.38 6.54
C ASN A 316 -3.41 3.41 5.97
N ILE A 317 -3.40 2.17 6.43
CA ILE A 317 -4.43 1.18 6.10
C ILE A 317 -5.53 1.32 7.17
N PRO A 318 -6.75 1.77 6.82
CA PRO A 318 -7.78 2.02 7.80
C PRO A 318 -8.27 0.74 8.46
N GLY A 319 -8.37 0.75 9.80
CA GLY A 319 -8.91 -0.35 10.60
C GLY A 319 -7.83 -1.34 11.05
N GLY A 320 -8.00 -1.96 12.22
CA GLY A 320 -7.06 -2.91 12.84
C GLY A 320 -6.89 -4.25 12.09
N PHE A 321 -6.81 -4.20 10.76
CA PHE A 321 -6.46 -5.31 9.88
C PHE A 321 -4.98 -5.72 10.01
N LEU A 322 -4.20 -4.92 10.73
CA LEU A 322 -2.89 -5.25 11.29
C LEU A 322 -3.11 -5.73 12.73
N THR A 323 -3.41 -7.01 12.96
CA THR A 323 -3.60 -7.51 14.34
C THR A 323 -2.29 -7.49 15.11
N GLU A 324 -2.32 -7.02 16.37
CA GLU A 324 -1.45 -7.60 17.40
C GLU A 324 -1.77 -9.10 17.49
N PRO A 325 -0.77 -9.99 17.64
CA PRO A 325 -1.03 -11.43 17.73
C PRO A 325 -2.07 -11.72 18.83
N PRO A 326 -3.01 -12.64 18.60
CA PRO A 326 -4.00 -12.98 19.62
C PRO A 326 -3.27 -13.40 20.90
N LEU A 327 -3.58 -12.73 22.01
CA LEU A 327 -3.19 -13.19 23.33
C LEU A 327 -3.74 -14.61 23.48
N VAL A 328 -2.86 -15.61 23.38
CA VAL A 328 -3.19 -16.98 23.76
C VAL A 328 -3.62 -16.90 25.23
N PRO A 329 -4.87 -17.24 25.59
CA PRO A 329 -5.25 -17.28 26.99
C PRO A 329 -4.32 -18.28 27.67
N GLU A 330 -3.59 -17.83 28.70
CA GLU A 330 -2.79 -18.70 29.53
C GLU A 330 -3.64 -19.91 29.91
N THR A 331 -3.10 -21.10 29.65
CA THR A 331 -3.77 -22.34 30.04
C THR A 331 -3.87 -22.33 31.56
N ILE A 332 -5.09 -22.12 32.08
CA ILE A 332 -5.36 -22.28 33.51
C ILE A 332 -5.14 -23.76 33.81
N THR A 333 -3.97 -24.07 34.36
CA THR A 333 -3.67 -25.37 34.94
C THR A 333 -4.45 -25.45 36.25
N ILE A 334 -5.58 -26.15 36.23
CA ILE A 334 -6.29 -26.52 37.45
C ILE A 334 -5.50 -27.69 38.04
N GLU A 335 -4.70 -27.45 39.08
CA GLU A 335 -4.20 -28.52 39.93
C GLU A 335 -5.40 -29.14 40.66
N VAL A 336 -5.83 -30.32 40.19
CA VAL A 336 -6.75 -31.15 40.96
C VAL A 336 -5.95 -31.77 42.10
N LYS A 337 -6.17 -31.28 43.33
CA LYS A 337 -5.76 -32.02 44.53
C LYS A 337 -6.62 -33.28 44.62
N GLU A 338 -5.99 -34.44 44.45
CA GLU A 338 -6.58 -35.71 44.88
C GLU A 338 -6.65 -35.73 46.41
N ASP A 339 -7.83 -35.45 46.96
CA ASP A 339 -8.10 -35.74 48.36
C ASP A 339 -8.32 -37.26 48.49
N ALA A 340 -7.42 -37.89 49.24
CA ALA A 340 -7.42 -39.32 49.53
C ALA A 340 -8.74 -39.76 50.20
N PHE A 341 -9.51 -40.59 49.50
CA PHE A 341 -10.62 -41.35 50.08
C PHE A 341 -10.07 -42.43 51.02
N ILE A 342 -10.01 -42.14 52.33
CA ILE A 342 -9.79 -43.16 53.35
C ILE A 342 -11.14 -43.83 53.63
N CYS A 343 -11.31 -45.03 53.10
CA CYS A 343 -12.39 -45.93 53.48
C CYS A 343 -11.98 -46.63 54.78
N SER A 344 -12.57 -46.26 55.93
CA SER A 344 -12.48 -47.08 57.15
C SER A 344 -13.76 -47.87 57.33
N ALA A 345 -13.66 -49.18 57.12
CA ALA A 345 -14.68 -50.13 57.52
C ALA A 345 -14.76 -50.23 59.05
N LYS A 346 -15.97 -50.04 59.59
CA LYS A 346 -16.53 -50.77 60.73
C LYS A 346 -18.01 -50.46 60.87
#